data_AF-A0A482VHN8-F1
#
_entry.id   AF-A0A482VHN8-F1
#
_cell.length_a   1.000
_cell.length_b   1.000
_cell.length_c   1.000
_cell.angle_alpha   90.00
_cell.angle_beta   90.00
_cell.angle_gamma   90.00
#
_symmetry.space_group_name_H-M   'P 1'
#
loop_
_entity.id
_entity.type
_entity.pdbx_description
1 polymer ?
#
loop_
_entity_poly.entity_id
_entity_poly.type
_entity_poly.pdbx_seq_one_letter_code
_entity_poly.pdbx_strand_id
1 'polypeptide(L)'
;RILQAAKRLNASHTFYWVASDGWGKQQKLVEGLEDVAEGAITVELQSDNIPGFDEYMMSLTPETNLRNPWFEQYWEDTFDCILPKNVPLETNSTFSVCTPELRLSPKIGLC
;
A
#
# COMPACT_ATOMS: atom_id res chain seq x y z
N ARG A 1 -16.46 -2.96 0.34
CA ARG A 1 -17.88 -2.50 0.47
C ARG A 1 -18.88 -3.64 0.71
N ILE A 2 -18.84 -4.76 -0.02
CA ILE A 2 -19.79 -5.87 0.21
C ILE A 2 -19.48 -6.69 1.47
N LEU A 3 -18.20 -6.98 1.74
CA LEU A 3 -17.76 -7.62 2.99
C LEU A 3 -18.17 -6.81 4.22
N GLN A 4 -17.99 -5.48 4.18
CA GLN A 4 -18.45 -4.58 5.24
C GLN A 4 -19.97 -4.65 5.43
N ALA A 5 -20.76 -4.83 4.37
CA ALA A 5 -22.20 -4.97 4.48
C ALA A 5 -22.59 -6.31 5.13
N ALA A 6 -21.94 -7.41 4.76
CA ALA A 6 -22.13 -8.70 5.41
C ALA A 6 -21.75 -8.65 6.90
N LYS A 7 -20.64 -7.97 7.25
CA LYS A 7 -20.24 -7.71 8.64
C LYS A 7 -21.32 -6.98 9.44
N ARG A 8 -21.87 -5.88 8.89
CA ARG A 8 -22.94 -5.10 9.53
C ARG A 8 -24.22 -5.91 9.76
N LEU A 9 -24.46 -6.96 8.97
CA LEU A 9 -25.60 -7.84 9.10
C LEU A 9 -25.30 -9.10 9.92
N ASN A 10 -24.12 -9.21 10.55
CA ASN A 10 -23.63 -10.41 11.23
C ASN A 10 -23.72 -11.68 10.35
N ALA A 11 -23.52 -11.52 9.05
CA ALA A 11 -23.64 -12.57 8.04
C ALA A 11 -22.26 -13.11 7.61
N SER A 12 -21.26 -13.06 8.50
CA SER A 12 -19.86 -13.40 8.19
C SER A 12 -19.69 -14.82 7.66
N HIS A 13 -20.50 -15.78 8.12
CA HIS A 13 -20.45 -17.19 7.71
C HIS A 13 -21.67 -17.62 6.87
N THR A 14 -22.38 -16.65 6.28
CA THR A 14 -23.58 -16.94 5.47
C THR A 14 -23.25 -17.16 3.99
N PHE A 15 -22.17 -16.56 3.49
CA PHE A 15 -21.81 -16.58 2.08
C PHE A 15 -20.42 -17.19 1.86
N TYR A 16 -20.26 -17.84 0.72
CA TYR A 16 -18.95 -18.18 0.17
C TYR A 16 -18.58 -17.14 -0.88
N TRP A 17 -17.37 -16.60 -0.78
CA TRP A 17 -16.87 -15.61 -1.72
C TRP A 17 -16.03 -16.27 -2.80
N VAL A 18 -16.41 -16.07 -4.05
CA VAL A 18 -15.60 -16.42 -5.23
C VAL A 18 -15.34 -15.12 -5.98
N ALA A 19 -14.08 -14.71 -6.05
CA ALA A 19 -13.68 -13.41 -6.60
C ALA A 19 -12.59 -13.55 -7.68
N SER A 20 -12.48 -12.52 -8.51
CA SER A 20 -11.40 -12.39 -9.48
C SER A 20 -10.08 -11.96 -8.83
N ASP A 21 -9.07 -11.76 -9.66
CA ASP A 21 -7.71 -11.29 -9.34
C ASP A 21 -7.63 -9.93 -8.67
N GLY A 22 -8.70 -9.14 -8.70
CA GLY A 22 -8.76 -7.86 -7.99
C GLY A 22 -8.65 -7.97 -6.47
N TRP A 23 -8.81 -9.17 -5.89
CA TRP A 23 -8.85 -9.39 -4.43
C TRP A 23 -7.64 -10.20 -3.92
N GLY A 24 -7.08 -11.08 -4.76
CA GLY A 24 -6.17 -12.15 -4.33
C GLY A 24 -4.88 -11.67 -3.67
N LYS A 25 -4.22 -10.65 -4.23
CA LYS A 25 -2.96 -10.10 -3.71
C LYS A 25 -3.09 -8.86 -2.82
N GLN A 26 -4.27 -8.26 -2.76
CA GLN A 26 -4.46 -6.96 -2.10
C GLN A 26 -4.95 -7.15 -0.66
N GLN A 27 -4.04 -7.40 0.27
CA GLN A 27 -4.37 -7.56 1.70
C GLN A 27 -5.15 -6.37 2.27
N LYS A 28 -4.87 -5.15 1.79
CA LYS A 28 -5.60 -3.92 2.19
C LYS A 28 -7.12 -3.99 1.93
N LEU A 29 -7.60 -4.83 1.01
CA LEU A 29 -9.03 -4.96 0.74
C LEU A 29 -9.80 -5.76 1.81
N VAL A 30 -9.10 -6.63 2.53
CA VAL A 30 -9.67 -7.51 3.56
C VAL A 30 -9.26 -7.11 4.99
N GLU A 31 -8.39 -6.11 5.12
CA GLU A 31 -7.94 -5.58 6.41
C GLU A 31 -9.13 -5.17 7.29
N GLY A 32 -9.22 -5.77 8.48
CA GLY A 32 -10.31 -5.61 9.44
C GLY A 32 -11.62 -6.33 9.08
N LEU A 33 -11.65 -7.13 8.02
CA LEU A 33 -12.78 -7.92 7.52
C LEU A 33 -12.43 -9.40 7.33
N GLU A 34 -11.34 -9.85 7.94
CA GLU A 34 -10.78 -11.19 7.81
C GLU A 34 -11.81 -12.26 8.19
N ASP A 35 -12.61 -11.98 9.22
CA ASP A 35 -13.70 -12.85 9.70
C ASP A 35 -14.80 -13.09 8.67
N VAL A 36 -15.05 -12.11 7.80
CA VAL A 36 -16.06 -12.19 6.73
C VAL A 36 -15.48 -12.82 5.47
N ALA A 37 -14.20 -12.57 5.21
CA ALA A 37 -13.49 -13.06 4.04
C ALA A 37 -12.95 -14.50 4.21
N GLU A 38 -13.07 -15.07 5.41
CA GLU A 38 -12.61 -16.42 5.71
C GLU A 38 -13.20 -17.44 4.73
N GLY A 39 -12.33 -18.25 4.12
CA GLY A 39 -12.72 -19.27 3.13
C GLY A 39 -13.01 -18.73 1.72
N ALA A 40 -12.76 -17.44 1.45
CA ALA A 40 -12.85 -16.89 0.11
C ALA A 40 -11.87 -17.55 -0.86
N ILE A 41 -12.34 -17.81 -2.09
CA ILE A 41 -11.52 -18.32 -3.19
C ILE A 41 -11.32 -17.18 -4.19
N THR A 42 -10.07 -16.94 -4.57
CA THR A 42 -9.71 -15.94 -5.59
C THR A 42 -8.88 -16.59 -6.68
N VAL A 43 -8.98 -16.03 -7.88
CA VAL A 43 -8.11 -16.38 -9.01
C VAL A 43 -7.04 -15.32 -9.08
N GLU A 44 -5.79 -15.68 -9.38
CA GLU A 44 -4.72 -14.70 -9.59
C GLU A 44 -3.90 -15.07 -10.83
N LEU A 45 -3.42 -14.08 -11.56
CA LEU A 45 -2.47 -14.30 -12.63
C LEU A 45 -1.11 -14.70 -12.03
N GLN A 46 -0.47 -15.71 -12.62
CA GLN A 46 0.91 -16.02 -12.28
C GLN A 46 1.80 -14.84 -12.64
N SER A 47 2.59 -14.38 -11.67
CA SER A 47 3.57 -13.30 -11.84
C SER A 47 4.88 -13.68 -11.19
N ASP A 48 5.99 -13.43 -11.88
CA ASP A 48 7.33 -13.65 -11.35
C ASP A 48 7.97 -12.32 -10.93
N ASN A 49 8.84 -12.36 -9.92
CA ASN A 49 9.62 -11.19 -9.54
C ASN A 49 10.69 -10.91 -10.62
N ILE A 50 10.92 -9.62 -10.90
CA ILE A 50 11.99 -9.13 -11.76
C ILE A 50 13.02 -8.43 -10.87
N PRO A 51 14.09 -9.12 -10.43
CA PRO A 51 15.02 -8.57 -9.43
C PRO A 51 15.65 -7.23 -9.83
N GLY A 52 15.93 -7.04 -11.13
CA GLY A 52 16.48 -5.78 -11.61
C GLY A 52 15.53 -4.58 -11.47
N PHE A 53 14.22 -4.83 -11.42
CA PHE A 53 13.24 -3.78 -11.13
C PHE A 53 13.29 -3.39 -9.65
N ASP A 54 13.38 -4.37 -8.75
CA ASP A 54 13.52 -4.12 -7.31
C ASP A 54 14.81 -3.35 -7.00
N GLU A 55 15.94 -3.78 -7.58
CA GLU A 55 17.23 -3.11 -7.44
C GLU A 55 17.17 -1.65 -7.93
N TYR A 56 16.56 -1.43 -9.09
CA TYR A 56 16.36 -0.09 -9.63
C TYR A 56 15.51 0.75 -8.69
N MET A 57 14.35 0.26 -8.27
CA MET A 57 13.44 1.01 -7.40
C MET A 57 14.07 1.33 -6.05
N MET A 58 14.77 0.37 -5.42
CA MET A 58 15.48 0.59 -4.15
C MET A 58 16.62 1.61 -4.23
N SER A 59 17.16 1.84 -5.43
CA SER A 59 18.21 2.86 -5.64
C SER A 59 17.67 4.29 -5.73
N LEU A 60 16.36 4.47 -5.92
CA LEU A 60 15.75 5.79 -6.11
C LEU A 60 15.48 6.50 -4.78
N THR A 61 15.59 7.81 -4.82
CA THR A 61 15.20 8.73 -3.73
C THR A 61 14.45 9.94 -4.31
N PRO A 62 13.69 10.69 -3.49
CA PRO A 62 12.98 11.89 -3.93
C PRO A 62 13.90 12.94 -4.58
N GLU A 63 15.18 12.98 -4.21
CA GLU A 63 16.17 13.91 -4.76
C GLU A 63 16.71 13.47 -6.12
N THR A 64 16.77 12.15 -6.36
CA THR A 64 17.37 11.58 -7.56
C THR A 64 16.33 11.32 -8.66
N ASN A 65 15.08 11.03 -8.30
CA ASN A 65 14.02 10.72 -9.25
C ASN A 65 13.13 11.92 -9.58
N LEU A 66 13.72 12.92 -10.25
CA LEU A 66 12.99 14.12 -10.68
C LEU A 66 12.11 13.91 -11.92
N ARG A 67 12.22 12.73 -12.56
CA ARG A 67 11.45 12.39 -13.78
C ARG A 67 9.99 12.09 -13.47
N ASN A 68 9.72 11.47 -12.31
CA ASN A 68 8.38 11.05 -11.94
C ASN A 68 7.74 12.09 -10.99
N PRO A 69 6.72 12.86 -11.45
CA PRO A 69 6.12 13.91 -10.64
C PRO A 69 5.34 13.39 -9.42
N TRP A 70 5.00 12.10 -9.38
CA TRP A 70 4.28 11.48 -8.26
C TRP A 70 5.20 10.81 -7.25
N PHE A 71 6.52 10.77 -7.49
CA PHE A 71 7.43 10.00 -6.65
C PHE A 71 7.56 10.57 -5.23
N GLU A 72 7.50 11.90 -5.09
CA GLU A 72 7.50 12.56 -3.78
C GLU A 72 6.28 12.19 -2.96
N GLN A 73 5.08 12.27 -3.55
CA GLN A 73 3.84 11.89 -2.88
C GLN A 73 3.85 10.41 -2.48
N TYR A 74 4.29 9.54 -3.40
CA TYR A 74 4.44 8.12 -3.10
C TYR A 74 5.40 7.87 -1.93
N TRP A 75 6.49 8.62 -1.84
CA TRP A 75 7.46 8.50 -0.75
C TRP A 75 6.84 8.90 0.59
N GLU A 76 6.17 10.04 0.62
CA GLU A 76 5.45 10.55 1.80
C GLU A 76 4.38 9.55 2.27
N ASP A 77 3.57 9.02 1.34
CA ASP A 77 2.53 8.01 1.62
C ASP A 77 3.13 6.67 2.09
N THR A 78 4.30 6.27 1.58
CA THR A 78 4.95 4.99 1.90
C THR A 78 5.58 5.01 3.30
N PHE A 79 6.18 6.14 3.69
CA PHE A 79 6.90 6.27 4.95
C PHE A 79 6.11 7.03 6.03
N ASP A 80 4.90 7.48 5.73
CA ASP A 80 4.04 8.26 6.62
C ASP A 80 4.77 9.49 7.20
N CYS A 81 5.40 10.25 6.30
CA CYS A 81 6.20 11.43 6.62
C CYS A 81 6.05 12.51 5.55
N ILE A 82 6.44 13.74 5.85
CA ILE A 82 6.46 14.87 4.91
C ILE A 82 7.90 15.21 4.56
N LEU A 83 8.19 15.40 3.28
CA LEU A 83 9.52 15.81 2.83
C LEU A 83 9.84 17.22 3.36
N PRO A 84 11.08 17.50 3.79
CA PRO A 84 11.44 18.80 4.38
C PRO A 84 11.04 20.03 3.57
N LYS A 85 11.06 19.92 2.23
CA LYS A 85 10.69 20.99 1.30
C LYS A 85 9.18 21.21 1.16
N ASN A 86 8.36 20.23 1.56
CA ASN A 86 6.90 20.25 1.49
C ASN A 86 6.26 20.62 2.83
N VAL A 87 7.05 20.79 3.90
CA VAL A 87 6.54 21.16 5.24
C VAL A 87 5.91 22.56 5.18
N PRO A 88 4.63 22.70 5.57
CA PRO A 88 3.96 24.00 5.63
C PRO A 88 4.65 24.96 6.63
N LEU A 89 4.85 26.22 6.22
CA LEU A 89 5.55 27.22 7.03
C LEU A 89 4.72 27.74 8.22
N GLU A 90 3.39 27.62 8.19
CA GLU A 90 2.48 28.22 9.16
C GLU A 90 1.46 27.23 9.71
N THR A 91 1.91 26.30 10.57
CA THR A 91 0.98 25.43 11.30
C THR A 91 1.47 25.17 12.73
N ASN A 92 0.55 25.15 13.69
CA ASN A 92 0.80 24.65 15.05
C ASN A 92 0.85 23.10 15.13
N SER A 93 0.95 22.42 13.98
CA SER A 93 0.93 20.96 13.88
C SER A 93 2.35 20.41 13.85
N THR A 94 2.63 19.38 14.64
CA THR A 94 3.88 18.62 14.56
C THR A 94 3.76 17.61 13.43
N PHE A 95 4.57 17.75 12.38
CA PHE A 95 4.65 16.78 11.29
C PHE A 95 5.83 15.82 11.49
N SER A 96 5.63 14.54 11.13
CA SER A 96 6.72 13.59 10.97
C SER A 96 7.50 13.97 9.71
N VAL A 97 8.76 14.34 9.85
CA VAL A 97 9.60 14.77 8.73
C VAL A 97 10.42 13.57 8.23
N CYS A 98 10.45 13.36 6.91
CA CYS A 98 11.20 12.27 6.30
C CYS A 98 12.71 12.44 6.53
N THR A 99 13.40 11.36 6.90
CA THR A 99 14.86 11.38 7.08
C THR A 99 15.60 10.98 5.80
N PRO A 100 16.82 11.49 5.54
CA PRO A 100 17.59 11.17 4.33
C PRO A 100 18.00 9.69 4.21
N GLU A 101 17.95 8.93 5.30
CA GLU A 101 18.34 7.51 5.37
C GLU A 101 17.22 6.56 4.94
N LEU A 102 15.98 7.06 4.80
CA LEU A 102 14.85 6.24 4.36
C LEU A 102 15.14 5.62 2.98
N ARG A 103 14.86 4.33 2.83
CA ARG A 103 15.05 3.58 1.59
C ARG A 103 13.91 2.60 1.38
N LEU A 104 13.50 2.43 0.13
CA LEU A 104 12.56 1.37 -0.25
C LEU A 104 13.21 0.00 -0.03
N SER A 105 12.38 -1.00 0.21
CA SER A 105 12.81 -2.38 0.38
C SER A 105 11.74 -3.35 -0.12
N PRO A 106 12.03 -4.65 -0.27
CA PRO A 106 11.02 -5.63 -0.69
C PRO A 106 9.80 -5.70 0.24
N LYS A 107 9.91 -5.18 1.47
CA LYS A 107 8.79 -5.13 2.44
C LYS A 107 8.14 -3.76 2.53
N ILE A 108 8.76 -2.72 1.99
CA ILE A 108 8.36 -1.32 2.17
C ILE A 108 8.43 -0.61 0.82
N GLY A 109 7.26 -0.33 0.27
CA GLY A 109 7.06 0.43 -0.96
C GLY A 109 7.19 -0.38 -2.26
N LEU A 110 7.79 -1.57 -2.24
CA LEU A 110 7.69 -2.50 -3.36
C LEU A 110 6.41 -3.35 -3.25
N CYS A 111 5.93 -3.84 -4.41
CA CYS A 111 4.72 -4.66 -4.53
C CYS A 111 4.85 -6.04 -3.88
#